data_AF-A0AAD4HRP6-F1
#
_entry.id   AF-A0AAD4HRP6-F1
#
_cell.length_a   1.000
_cell.length_b   1.000
_cell.length_c   1.000
_cell.angle_alpha   90.00
_cell.angle_beta   90.00
_cell.angle_gamma   90.00
#
_symmetry.space_group_name_H-M   'P 1'
#
loop_
_entity.id
_entity.type
_entity.pdbx_description
1 polymer ?
#
loop_
_entity_poly.entity_id
_entity_poly.type
_entity_poly.pdbx_seq_one_letter_code
_entity_poly.pdbx_strand_id
1 'polypeptide(L)'
;MLNTTNTVSAFYDQEPGAPPPFPPMLTDQLEVFGSAHHHSTTLVSDEILPPRISTVNPWKDTSPYQKKVLFKCSRSHSQMPMPSDCSGSLDSASDSGSSSSTESLSEDSKIPKPPGEPGRPGHGRYTLHEALDWNPKAYAKFRKYMHHLIEEHLDTTKCASSQSHTLLKIVRDKAVDAFLDLDNYSGFWLLNDIIMMHLKYTSGRARQKEVRMAAGKSKSKSKQDSSKEVPFK
;
A
#
# COMPACT_ATOMS: atom_id res chain seq x y z
N MET A 1 66.46 -9.83 -39.67
CA MET A 1 65.63 -10.13 -38.48
C MET A 1 64.46 -9.16 -38.52
N LEU A 2 63.26 -9.65 -38.82
CA LEU A 2 62.03 -8.86 -38.97
C LEU A 2 61.04 -9.34 -37.91
N ASN A 3 60.58 -8.44 -37.04
CA ASN A 3 59.57 -8.70 -36.03
C ASN A 3 58.29 -7.92 -36.35
N THR A 4 57.27 -8.67 -36.76
CA THR A 4 55.91 -8.22 -37.05
C THR A 4 55.09 -8.14 -35.77
N THR A 5 54.50 -6.98 -35.45
CA THR A 5 53.52 -6.84 -34.36
C THR A 5 52.11 -6.71 -34.95
N ASN A 6 51.31 -7.76 -34.76
CA ASN A 6 49.90 -7.78 -35.15
C ASN A 6 49.08 -6.90 -34.20
N THR A 7 48.46 -5.86 -34.75
CA THR A 7 47.47 -5.02 -34.07
C THR A 7 46.11 -5.70 -34.19
N VAL A 8 45.66 -6.31 -33.10
CA VAL A 8 44.32 -6.90 -33.00
C VAL A 8 43.35 -5.79 -32.64
N SER A 9 42.61 -5.30 -33.63
CA SER A 9 41.44 -4.44 -33.42
C SER A 9 40.26 -5.32 -33.02
N ALA A 10 39.82 -5.18 -31.77
CA ALA A 10 38.69 -5.90 -31.25
C ALA A 10 37.62 -4.89 -30.85
N PHE A 11 36.45 -5.02 -31.48
CA PHE A 11 35.16 -4.46 -31.08
C PHE A 11 34.96 -2.95 -31.27
N TYR A 12 34.30 -2.59 -32.38
CA TYR A 12 32.94 -2.02 -32.44
C TYR A 12 32.76 -1.15 -33.70
N ASP A 13 32.43 -1.79 -34.83
CA ASP A 13 31.69 -1.11 -35.89
C ASP A 13 30.22 -1.09 -35.47
N GLN A 14 29.85 -0.11 -34.64
CA GLN A 14 28.44 0.15 -34.29
C GLN A 14 27.80 0.98 -35.41
N GLU A 15 26.92 0.36 -36.18
CA GLU A 15 25.98 1.04 -37.06
C GLU A 15 25.17 2.07 -36.26
N PRO A 16 25.19 3.36 -36.64
CA PRO A 16 24.43 4.41 -35.97
C PRO A 16 22.93 4.24 -36.28
N GLY A 17 22.24 3.44 -35.46
CA GLY A 17 20.80 3.20 -35.57
C GLY A 17 20.32 1.86 -35.02
N ALA A 18 21.22 0.91 -34.76
CA ALA A 18 20.84 -0.38 -34.20
C ALA A 18 20.50 -0.25 -32.70
N PRO A 19 19.33 -0.73 -32.25
CA PRO A 19 18.99 -0.75 -30.83
C PRO A 19 19.99 -1.63 -30.06
N PRO A 20 20.35 -1.25 -28.83
CA PRO A 20 21.34 -1.98 -28.05
C PRO A 20 20.88 -3.44 -27.82
N PRO A 21 21.81 -4.41 -27.83
CA PRO A 21 21.48 -5.81 -27.63
C PRO A 21 20.81 -6.02 -26.27
N PHE A 22 19.73 -6.80 -26.25
CA PHE A 22 19.03 -7.13 -25.02
C PHE A 22 19.96 -7.89 -24.07
N PRO A 23 20.02 -7.52 -22.78
CA PRO A 23 20.81 -8.25 -21.80
C PRO A 23 20.33 -9.70 -21.71
N PRO A 24 21.23 -10.67 -21.50
CA PRO A 24 20.86 -12.08 -21.38
C PRO A 24 19.85 -12.23 -20.23
N MET A 25 18.70 -12.84 -20.54
CA MET A 25 17.67 -13.19 -19.58
C MET A 25 18.27 -14.09 -18.50
N LEU A 26 18.36 -13.58 -17.28
CA LEU A 26 18.61 -14.40 -16.10
C LEU A 26 17.37 -15.28 -15.90
N THR A 27 17.46 -16.53 -16.35
CA THR A 27 16.51 -17.57 -15.97
C THR A 27 16.74 -17.89 -14.50
N ASP A 28 15.94 -17.28 -13.63
CA ASP A 28 15.93 -17.57 -12.21
C ASP A 28 15.73 -19.08 -11.98
N GLN A 29 16.78 -19.74 -11.49
CA GLN A 29 16.71 -21.11 -11.00
C GLN A 29 15.88 -21.12 -9.72
N LEU A 30 14.65 -21.63 -9.82
CA LEU A 30 13.80 -21.95 -8.68
C LEU A 30 14.35 -23.22 -8.01
N GLU A 31 15.26 -23.08 -7.06
CA GLU A 31 15.60 -24.17 -6.14
C GLU A 31 14.42 -24.43 -5.21
N VAL A 32 13.78 -25.57 -5.46
CA VAL A 32 12.74 -26.19 -4.65
C VAL A 32 13.37 -26.75 -3.38
N PHE A 33 13.40 -25.96 -2.30
CA PHE A 33 13.67 -26.52 -0.98
C PHE A 33 12.41 -27.23 -0.47
N GLY A 34 12.43 -28.55 -0.57
CA GLY A 34 11.54 -29.43 0.17
C GLY A 34 11.86 -29.36 1.66
N SER A 35 10.94 -28.81 2.46
CA SER A 35 10.90 -29.07 3.90
C SER A 35 9.86 -30.14 4.17
N ALA A 36 10.32 -31.39 4.18
CA ALA A 36 9.72 -32.41 5.02
C ALA A 36 10.25 -32.20 6.44
N HIS A 37 9.37 -32.04 7.43
CA HIS A 37 9.50 -32.71 8.73
C HIS A 37 8.18 -32.67 9.50
N HIS A 38 7.71 -33.89 9.71
CA HIS A 38 6.66 -34.40 10.57
C HIS A 38 6.77 -33.95 12.03
N HIS A 39 5.71 -33.38 12.60
CA HIS A 39 5.30 -33.73 13.97
C HIS A 39 3.78 -33.64 14.09
N SER A 40 3.12 -34.78 13.90
CA SER A 40 1.81 -35.02 14.49
C SER A 40 2.04 -35.39 15.95
N THR A 41 1.44 -34.67 16.90
CA THR A 41 1.29 -35.14 18.28
C THR A 41 -0.18 -35.16 18.67
N THR A 42 -0.54 -36.32 19.17
CA THR A 42 -1.85 -36.84 19.56
C THR A 42 -2.24 -36.42 20.98
N LEU A 43 -3.53 -36.10 21.14
CA LEU A 43 -4.50 -36.55 22.16
C LEU A 43 -4.12 -36.81 23.65
N VAL A 44 -5.12 -36.47 24.49
CA VAL A 44 -5.49 -36.92 25.85
C VAL A 44 -4.80 -36.24 27.06
N SER A 45 -5.59 -35.51 27.87
CA SER A 45 -5.88 -35.87 29.28
C SER A 45 -6.90 -34.93 29.94
N ASP A 46 -7.64 -35.54 30.86
CA ASP A 46 -8.83 -35.13 31.61
C ASP A 46 -8.63 -34.05 32.70
N GLU A 47 -9.76 -33.64 33.29
CA GLU A 47 -9.97 -32.73 34.43
C GLU A 47 -8.97 -32.80 35.61
N ILE A 48 -8.75 -31.66 36.29
CA ILE A 48 -9.05 -31.35 37.72
C ILE A 48 -8.49 -29.94 38.08
N LEU A 49 -9.24 -29.15 38.86
CA LEU A 49 -9.07 -27.71 39.21
C LEU A 49 -7.94 -27.42 40.28
N PRO A 50 -7.86 -26.22 40.92
CA PRO A 50 -6.79 -25.19 40.80
C PRO A 50 -5.93 -25.01 42.10
N PRO A 51 -4.89 -24.11 42.16
CA PRO A 51 -5.09 -22.73 42.65
C PRO A 51 -4.11 -21.63 42.14
N ARG A 52 -4.47 -20.37 42.45
CA ARG A 52 -3.75 -19.08 42.32
C ARG A 52 -2.27 -19.10 42.73
N ILE A 53 -1.37 -18.36 42.03
CA ILE A 53 -0.40 -17.37 42.58
C ILE A 53 0.04 -16.35 41.49
N SER A 54 0.19 -15.09 41.89
CA SER A 54 0.74 -13.94 41.15
C SER A 54 2.23 -14.07 40.83
N THR A 55 2.69 -13.72 39.62
CA THR A 55 4.11 -13.36 39.35
C THR A 55 4.23 -12.51 38.08
N VAL A 56 4.68 -11.26 38.29
CA VAL A 56 5.63 -10.44 37.52
C VAL A 56 5.86 -10.82 36.05
N ASN A 57 5.59 -9.87 35.15
CA ASN A 57 5.91 -9.91 33.72
C ASN A 57 7.32 -9.33 33.45
N PRO A 58 8.30 -10.12 32.96
CA PRO A 58 9.45 -9.60 32.24
C PRO A 58 9.43 -10.14 30.80
N TRP A 59 8.65 -9.48 29.93
CA TRP A 59 8.70 -9.74 28.49
C TRP A 59 9.94 -9.04 27.95
N LYS A 60 11.06 -9.78 27.92
CA LYS A 60 12.24 -9.41 27.16
C LYS A 60 11.97 -9.68 25.68
N ASP A 61 12.07 -8.60 24.92
CA ASP A 61 12.30 -8.54 23.50
C ASP A 61 13.43 -9.50 23.08
N THR A 62 13.09 -10.53 22.30
CA THR A 62 14.02 -11.13 21.33
C THR A 62 13.25 -11.81 20.21
N SER A 63 12.84 -11.01 19.21
CA SER A 63 12.38 -11.54 17.92
C SER A 63 13.59 -11.86 17.03
N PRO A 64 13.80 -13.11 16.59
CA PRO A 64 14.97 -13.51 15.79
C PRO A 64 14.80 -13.27 14.28
N TYR A 65 13.76 -12.56 13.84
CA TYR A 65 13.50 -12.35 12.40
C TYR A 65 13.75 -10.89 11.97
N GLN A 66 15.02 -10.55 11.76
CA GLN A 66 15.44 -9.38 10.96
C GLN A 66 16.04 -9.87 9.64
N LYS A 67 15.23 -10.51 8.78
CA LYS A 67 15.63 -10.72 7.38
C LYS A 67 15.31 -9.44 6.61
N LYS A 68 16.28 -8.53 6.58
CA LYS A 68 16.27 -7.32 5.74
C LYS A 68 16.38 -7.74 4.27
N VAL A 69 15.24 -8.02 3.64
CA VAL A 69 15.19 -8.10 2.18
C VAL A 69 14.96 -6.68 1.66
N LEU A 70 16.05 -6.05 1.26
CA LEU A 70 16.06 -4.76 0.58
C LEU A 70 15.49 -4.97 -0.83
N PHE A 71 14.17 -4.84 -0.97
CA PHE A 71 13.55 -4.74 -2.28
C PHE A 71 13.91 -3.36 -2.87
N LYS A 72 14.97 -3.32 -3.68
CA LYS A 72 15.18 -2.23 -4.65
C LYS A 72 14.09 -2.36 -5.71
N CYS A 73 12.95 -1.71 -5.48
CA CYS A 73 11.99 -1.49 -6.56
C CYS A 73 12.59 -0.41 -7.46
N SER A 74 13.38 -0.83 -8.44
CA SER A 74 13.77 0.00 -9.56
C SER A 74 12.51 0.30 -10.35
N ARG A 75 11.84 1.41 -9.98
CA ARG A 75 10.73 1.96 -10.73
C ARG A 75 11.31 2.44 -12.05
N SER A 76 11.23 1.60 -13.07
CA SER A 76 11.53 1.98 -14.45
C SER A 76 10.69 3.19 -14.80
N HIS A 77 11.35 4.33 -14.85
CA HIS A 77 10.81 5.59 -15.31
C HIS A 77 10.58 5.45 -16.82
N SER A 78 9.37 5.04 -17.19
CA SER A 78 8.89 5.10 -18.57
C SER A 78 8.80 6.58 -18.94
N GLN A 79 9.84 7.09 -19.58
CA GLN A 79 9.74 8.31 -20.37
C GLN A 79 8.85 8.00 -21.57
N MET A 80 7.62 8.52 -21.54
CA MET A 80 6.85 8.68 -22.77
C MET A 80 7.39 9.92 -23.50
N PRO A 81 7.56 9.89 -24.83
CA PRO A 81 7.90 11.07 -25.62
C PRO A 81 6.75 12.07 -25.55
N MET A 82 7.05 13.30 -25.14
CA MET A 82 6.13 14.43 -25.20
C MET A 82 6.00 14.87 -26.67
N PRO A 83 4.80 14.90 -27.26
CA PRO A 83 4.59 15.54 -28.55
C PRO A 83 4.42 17.06 -28.37
N SER A 84 5.23 17.76 -29.16
CA SER A 84 5.08 19.07 -29.79
C SER A 84 4.08 20.10 -29.27
N ASP A 85 4.66 21.29 -29.10
CA ASP A 85 4.14 22.65 -29.13
C ASP A 85 2.78 22.82 -29.85
N CYS A 86 1.75 23.17 -29.08
CA CYS A 86 0.57 23.86 -29.58
C CYS A 86 0.61 25.29 -29.04
N SER A 87 1.18 26.17 -29.85
CA SER A 87 1.04 27.62 -29.72
C SER A 87 -0.36 28.02 -30.18
N GLY A 88 -1.21 28.44 -29.25
CA GLY A 88 -2.53 29.04 -29.51
C GLY A 88 -2.86 29.96 -28.34
N SER A 89 -2.55 31.25 -28.50
CA SER A 89 -3.50 32.31 -28.88
C SER A 89 -4.41 32.75 -27.73
N LEU A 90 -3.93 33.81 -27.10
CA LEU A 90 -4.51 34.92 -26.35
C LEU A 90 -6.04 35.11 -26.28
N ASP A 91 -6.42 35.73 -25.16
CA ASP A 91 -7.58 36.58 -24.87
C ASP A 91 -8.90 35.94 -24.39
N SER A 92 -9.13 35.98 -23.07
CA SER A 92 -10.40 36.45 -22.48
C SER A 92 -10.27 36.62 -20.96
N ALA A 93 -10.07 37.87 -20.53
CA ALA A 93 -10.29 38.29 -19.16
C ALA A 93 -11.81 38.40 -18.93
N SER A 94 -12.35 37.60 -18.01
CA SER A 94 -13.66 37.83 -17.40
C SER A 94 -13.50 37.78 -15.89
N ASP A 95 -13.41 38.99 -15.33
CA ASP A 95 -13.45 39.25 -13.91
C ASP A 95 -14.92 39.22 -13.46
N SER A 96 -15.29 38.19 -12.72
CA SER A 96 -16.55 38.13 -11.98
C SER A 96 -16.23 37.90 -10.53
N GLY A 97 -15.91 39.00 -9.85
CA GLY A 97 -15.78 39.10 -8.41
C GLY A 97 -17.10 38.77 -7.71
N SER A 98 -17.30 37.48 -7.40
CA SER A 98 -18.26 37.06 -6.40
C SER A 98 -17.57 37.07 -5.04
N SER A 99 -17.59 38.23 -4.39
CA SER A 99 -17.12 38.44 -3.03
C SER A 99 -18.09 37.77 -2.04
N SER A 100 -17.97 36.46 -1.89
CA SER A 100 -18.47 35.75 -0.72
C SER A 100 -17.52 36.04 0.43
N SER A 101 -17.78 37.13 1.16
CA SER A 101 -17.12 37.47 2.42
C SER A 101 -17.47 36.43 3.49
N THR A 102 -16.89 35.24 3.39
CA THR A 102 -16.72 34.36 4.54
C THR A 102 -15.57 34.92 5.33
N GLU A 103 -15.88 35.47 6.50
CA GLU A 103 -14.93 36.04 7.45
C GLU A 103 -13.70 35.15 7.56
N SER A 104 -12.63 35.61 6.93
CA SER A 104 -11.38 34.89 6.75
C SER A 104 -10.59 35.03 8.04
N LEU A 105 -10.92 34.23 9.05
CA LEU A 105 -9.98 33.92 10.12
C LEU A 105 -8.73 33.36 9.43
N SER A 106 -7.66 34.14 9.47
CA SER A 106 -6.45 34.00 8.69
C SER A 106 -6.02 32.54 8.55
N GLU A 107 -6.07 31.99 7.33
CA GLU A 107 -5.57 30.64 7.02
C GLU A 107 -4.11 30.44 7.47
N ASP A 108 -3.38 31.54 7.66
CA ASP A 108 -2.03 31.64 8.18
C ASP A 108 -1.86 31.12 9.64
N SER A 109 -2.95 31.00 10.41
CA SER A 109 -2.91 30.41 11.76
C SER A 109 -3.17 28.90 11.79
N LYS A 110 -3.54 28.28 10.65
CA LYS A 110 -3.86 26.84 10.61
C LYS A 110 -2.58 26.01 10.55
N ILE A 111 -2.58 24.86 11.22
CA ILE A 111 -1.44 23.93 11.25
C ILE A 111 -1.24 23.38 9.83
N PRO A 112 -0.10 23.70 9.16
CA PRO A 112 0.14 23.26 7.80
C PRO A 112 0.45 21.76 7.74
N LYS A 113 0.29 21.17 6.56
CA LYS A 113 0.68 19.78 6.32
C LYS A 113 2.21 19.65 6.47
N PRO A 114 2.72 18.71 7.28
CA PRO A 114 4.16 18.50 7.40
C PRO A 114 4.76 18.03 6.07
N PRO A 115 6.05 18.32 5.80
CA PRO A 115 6.71 17.88 4.59
C PRO A 115 6.80 16.35 4.53
N GLY A 116 6.43 15.77 3.38
CA GLY A 116 6.49 14.33 3.11
C GLY A 116 5.13 13.71 2.78
N GLU A 117 5.14 12.43 2.40
CA GLU A 117 3.90 11.66 2.25
C GLU A 117 3.56 10.94 3.57
N PRO A 118 2.27 10.81 3.94
CA PRO A 118 1.88 10.00 5.09
C PRO A 118 2.31 8.54 4.86
N GLY A 119 3.08 7.96 5.78
CA GLY A 119 3.44 6.55 5.69
C GLY A 119 4.71 6.11 6.40
N ARG A 120 5.38 5.13 5.78
CA ARG A 120 6.43 4.29 6.37
C ARG A 120 7.53 5.13 7.07
N PRO A 121 7.68 5.03 8.40
CA PRO A 121 8.68 5.79 9.15
C PRO A 121 10.10 5.57 8.59
N GLY A 122 10.91 6.63 8.53
CA GLY A 122 12.35 6.54 8.21
C GLY A 122 12.76 6.77 6.75
N HIS A 123 11.86 7.19 5.86
CA HIS A 123 12.16 7.47 4.43
C HIS A 123 11.67 8.85 3.96
N GLY A 124 11.74 9.88 4.80
CA GLY A 124 11.20 11.21 4.48
C GLY A 124 9.66 11.24 4.44
N ARG A 125 9.04 10.31 5.16
CA ARG A 125 7.59 10.22 5.37
C ARG A 125 7.32 10.44 6.85
N TYR A 126 6.26 11.16 7.18
CA TYR A 126 5.81 11.34 8.56
C TYR A 126 4.79 10.26 8.92
N THR A 127 4.74 9.91 10.21
CA THR A 127 3.57 9.21 10.74
C THR A 127 2.55 10.21 11.22
N LEU A 128 1.27 9.87 11.04
CA LEU A 128 0.18 10.75 11.45
C LEU A 128 0.16 10.99 12.97
N HIS A 129 0.63 10.01 13.74
CA HIS A 129 0.74 10.13 15.19
C HIS A 129 1.81 11.15 15.60
N GLU A 130 2.99 11.12 14.97
CA GLU A 130 4.07 12.08 15.22
C GLU A 130 3.67 13.50 14.81
N ALA A 131 2.95 13.65 13.70
CA ALA A 131 2.56 14.96 13.18
C ALA A 131 1.52 15.70 14.04
N LEU A 132 0.72 14.97 14.82
CA LEU A 132 -0.36 15.55 15.63
C LEU A 132 0.05 15.84 17.06
N ASP A 133 1.03 15.11 17.59
CA ASP A 133 1.40 15.12 19.02
C ASP A 133 0.19 14.94 19.98
N TRP A 134 -0.83 14.21 19.52
CA TRP A 134 -2.02 13.95 20.33
C TRP A 134 -1.77 12.86 21.36
N ASN A 135 -2.52 12.91 22.46
CA ASN A 135 -2.58 11.80 23.41
C ASN A 135 -2.94 10.51 22.66
N PRO A 136 -2.18 9.40 22.83
CA PRO A 136 -2.44 8.14 22.13
C PRO A 136 -3.88 7.64 22.25
N LYS A 137 -4.54 7.88 23.40
CA LYS A 137 -5.94 7.53 23.62
C LYS A 137 -6.90 8.37 22.78
N ALA A 138 -6.65 9.68 22.69
CA ALA A 138 -7.44 10.60 21.88
C ALA A 138 -7.28 10.28 20.39
N TYR A 139 -6.04 10.07 19.93
CA TYR A 139 -5.75 9.64 18.57
C TYR A 139 -6.43 8.31 18.23
N ALA A 140 -6.39 7.32 19.13
CA ALA A 140 -7.07 6.04 18.92
C ALA A 140 -8.59 6.19 18.81
N LYS A 141 -9.20 7.06 19.63
CA LYS A 141 -10.64 7.37 19.56
C LYS A 141 -11.00 8.00 18.23
N PHE A 142 -10.27 9.05 17.84
CA PHE A 142 -10.45 9.73 16.56
C PHE A 142 -10.29 8.77 15.37
N ARG A 143 -9.22 7.98 15.36
CA ARG A 143 -8.97 7.01 14.29
C ARG A 143 -10.09 5.97 14.16
N LYS A 144 -10.57 5.42 15.29
CA LYS A 144 -11.69 4.47 15.29
C LYS A 144 -12.96 5.11 14.73
N TYR A 145 -13.26 6.34 15.14
CA TYR A 145 -14.40 7.09 14.63
C TYR A 145 -14.30 7.33 13.12
N MET A 146 -13.14 7.77 12.63
CA MET A 146 -12.91 7.96 11.20
C MET A 146 -13.07 6.67 10.40
N HIS A 147 -12.54 5.55 10.88
CA HIS A 147 -12.72 4.26 10.21
C HIS A 147 -14.20 3.90 10.09
N HIS A 148 -14.99 4.13 11.14
CA HIS A 148 -16.42 3.89 11.13
C HIS A 148 -17.14 4.75 10.08
N LEU A 149 -16.88 6.06 10.04
CA LEU A 149 -17.47 6.95 9.02
C LEU A 149 -17.09 6.54 7.59
N ILE A 150 -15.86 6.09 7.38
CA ILE A 150 -15.39 5.63 6.07
C ILE A 150 -16.15 4.37 5.65
N GLU A 151 -16.32 3.41 6.56
CA GLU A 151 -17.08 2.18 6.29
C GLU A 151 -18.58 2.43 6.08
N GLU A 152 -19.13 3.44 6.76
CA GLU A 152 -20.54 3.82 6.65
C GLU A 152 -20.85 4.56 5.34
N HIS A 153 -19.99 5.47 4.91
CA HIS A 153 -20.30 6.40 3.81
C HIS A 153 -19.54 6.18 2.52
N LEU A 154 -18.40 5.48 2.55
CA LEU A 154 -17.55 5.28 1.38
C LEU A 154 -17.52 3.82 0.95
N ASP A 155 -17.28 3.61 -0.34
CA ASP A 155 -17.11 2.28 -0.88
C ASP A 155 -15.68 1.77 -0.62
N THR A 156 -15.50 0.95 0.41
CA THR A 156 -14.18 0.44 0.82
C THR A 156 -13.51 -0.47 -0.22
N THR A 157 -14.22 -0.88 -1.28
CA THR A 157 -13.66 -1.65 -2.40
C THR A 157 -12.94 -0.78 -3.42
N LYS A 158 -13.20 0.53 -3.44
CA LYS A 158 -12.64 1.50 -4.38
C LYS A 158 -11.54 2.36 -3.75
N CYS A 159 -10.62 2.84 -4.58
CA CYS A 159 -9.61 3.80 -4.16
C CYS A 159 -10.21 5.22 -4.00
N ALA A 160 -9.51 6.09 -3.27
CA ALA A 160 -9.96 7.46 -2.98
C ALA A 160 -10.29 8.28 -4.24
N SER A 161 -9.51 8.14 -5.32
CA SER A 161 -9.74 8.86 -6.58
C SER A 161 -10.98 8.40 -7.35
N SER A 162 -11.53 7.22 -7.00
CA SER A 162 -12.76 6.68 -7.59
C SER A 162 -13.99 6.91 -6.70
N GLN A 163 -13.84 7.64 -5.59
CA GLN A 163 -14.95 8.00 -4.72
C GLN A 163 -15.66 9.27 -5.21
N SER A 164 -16.93 9.41 -4.85
CA SER A 164 -17.66 10.66 -5.07
C SER A 164 -17.12 11.76 -4.14
N HIS A 165 -16.83 12.93 -4.71
CA HIS A 165 -16.38 14.09 -3.94
C HIS A 165 -17.43 14.56 -2.92
N THR A 166 -18.72 14.37 -3.21
CA THR A 166 -19.82 14.68 -2.28
C THR A 166 -19.77 13.79 -1.04
N LEU A 167 -19.50 12.49 -1.21
CA LEU A 167 -19.38 11.56 -0.08
C LEU A 167 -18.14 11.86 0.78
N LEU A 168 -17.03 12.20 0.13
CA LEU A 168 -15.82 12.64 0.85
C LEU A 168 -16.09 13.90 1.68
N LYS A 169 -16.87 14.85 1.15
CA LYS A 169 -17.28 16.04 1.88
C LYS A 169 -18.14 15.70 3.09
N ILE A 170 -19.15 14.82 2.94
CA ILE A 170 -19.99 14.37 4.06
C ILE A 170 -19.16 13.76 5.20
N VAL A 171 -18.18 12.91 4.87
CA VAL A 171 -17.29 12.32 5.89
C VAL A 171 -16.47 13.39 6.60
N ARG A 172 -15.96 14.39 5.89
CA ARG A 172 -15.21 15.50 6.48
C ARG A 172 -16.09 16.35 7.40
N ASP A 173 -17.26 16.75 6.92
CA ASP A 173 -18.20 17.60 7.66
C ASP A 173 -18.61 16.90 8.98
N LYS A 174 -19.03 15.62 8.91
CA LYS A 174 -19.35 14.82 10.11
C LYS A 174 -18.17 14.69 11.08
N ALA A 175 -16.96 14.59 10.57
CA ALA A 175 -15.78 14.48 11.42
C ALA A 175 -15.45 15.80 12.12
N VAL A 176 -15.57 16.93 11.43
CA VAL A 176 -15.39 18.28 12.00
C VAL A 176 -16.46 18.54 13.08
N ASP A 177 -17.72 18.16 12.83
CA ASP A 177 -18.80 18.27 13.81
C ASP A 177 -18.52 17.47 15.09
N ALA A 178 -17.87 16.31 14.98
CA ALA A 178 -17.51 15.46 16.12
C ALA A 178 -16.21 15.86 16.83
N PHE A 179 -15.28 16.51 16.12
CA PHE A 179 -13.97 16.91 16.62
C PHE A 179 -13.63 18.32 16.13
N LEU A 180 -14.04 19.32 16.92
CA LEU A 180 -13.86 20.74 16.59
C LEU A 180 -12.39 21.13 16.36
N ASP A 181 -11.45 20.45 17.04
CA ASP A 181 -10.01 20.66 16.88
C ASP A 181 -9.51 20.44 15.44
N LEU A 182 -10.28 19.73 14.60
CA LEU A 182 -9.93 19.46 13.21
C LEU A 182 -9.94 20.70 12.32
N ASP A 183 -10.70 21.74 12.67
CA ASP A 183 -10.76 22.98 11.87
C ASP A 183 -9.45 23.80 11.96
N ASN A 184 -8.63 23.50 12.97
CA ASN A 184 -7.29 24.10 13.15
C ASN A 184 -6.27 23.60 12.13
N TYR A 185 -6.58 22.58 11.32
CA TYR A 185 -5.65 21.99 10.34
C TYR A 185 -5.94 22.51 8.92
N SER A 186 -4.89 22.99 8.26
CA SER A 186 -5.02 23.58 6.91
C SER A 186 -5.49 22.56 5.88
N GLY A 187 -6.50 22.91 5.08
CA GLY A 187 -7.01 22.08 3.98
C GLY A 187 -7.48 20.67 4.40
N PHE A 188 -7.80 20.45 5.68
CA PHE A 188 -8.23 19.16 6.22
C PHE A 188 -7.25 18.02 5.89
N TRP A 189 -5.95 18.31 5.84
CA TRP A 189 -4.94 17.35 5.41
C TRP A 189 -4.97 16.06 6.26
N LEU A 190 -5.23 16.19 7.56
CA LEU A 190 -5.37 15.07 8.49
C LEU A 190 -6.49 14.11 8.08
N LEU A 191 -7.68 14.64 7.80
CA LEU A 191 -8.85 13.87 7.36
C LEU A 191 -8.58 13.17 6.04
N ASN A 192 -7.98 13.90 5.09
CA ASN A 192 -7.64 13.38 3.77
C ASN A 192 -6.66 12.21 3.84
N ASP A 193 -5.62 12.32 4.68
CA ASP A 193 -4.62 11.28 4.84
C ASP A 193 -5.21 10.01 5.47
N ILE A 194 -6.08 10.12 6.47
CA ILE A 194 -6.75 8.95 7.07
C ILE A 194 -7.64 8.24 6.06
N ILE A 195 -8.48 9.00 5.34
CA ILE A 195 -9.37 8.45 4.32
C ILE A 195 -8.56 7.71 3.26
N MET A 196 -7.51 8.36 2.73
CA MET A 196 -6.65 7.78 1.70
C MET A 196 -5.94 6.52 2.19
N MET A 197 -5.37 6.54 3.40
CA MET A 197 -4.68 5.38 3.98
C MET A 197 -5.62 4.21 4.19
N HIS A 198 -6.83 4.45 4.72
CA HIS A 198 -7.81 3.41 4.98
C HIS A 198 -8.28 2.77 3.67
N LEU A 199 -8.73 3.58 2.71
CA LEU A 199 -9.21 3.10 1.41
C LEU A 199 -8.12 2.36 0.63
N LYS A 200 -6.87 2.83 0.68
CA LYS A 200 -5.74 2.13 0.06
C LYS A 200 -5.57 0.72 0.62
N TYR A 201 -5.69 0.56 1.94
CA TYR A 201 -5.58 -0.74 2.60
C TYR A 201 -6.78 -1.63 2.28
N THR A 202 -8.01 -1.14 2.41
CA THR A 202 -9.23 -1.94 2.23
C THR A 202 -9.45 -2.35 0.77
N SER A 203 -9.27 -1.43 -0.18
CA SER A 203 -9.40 -1.73 -1.62
C SER A 203 -8.34 -2.73 -2.09
N GLY A 204 -7.11 -2.60 -1.60
CA GLY A 204 -6.05 -3.57 -1.86
C GLY A 204 -6.39 -4.96 -1.32
N ARG A 205 -6.97 -5.04 -0.13
CA ARG A 205 -7.44 -6.30 0.48
C ARG A 205 -8.62 -6.90 -0.27
N ALA A 206 -9.57 -6.10 -0.73
CA ALA A 206 -10.70 -6.56 -1.54
C ALA A 206 -10.21 -7.24 -2.83
N ARG A 207 -9.32 -6.60 -3.59
CA ARG A 207 -8.72 -7.17 -4.79
C ARG A 207 -7.96 -8.48 -4.52
N GLN A 208 -7.20 -8.54 -3.43
CA GLN A 208 -6.50 -9.77 -3.05
C GLN A 208 -7.47 -10.91 -2.71
N LYS A 209 -8.60 -10.61 -2.08
CA LYS A 209 -9.65 -11.59 -1.78
C LYS A 209 -10.24 -12.15 -3.07
N GLU A 210 -10.55 -11.30 -4.05
CA GLU A 210 -11.07 -11.72 -5.36
C GLU A 210 -10.09 -12.67 -6.09
N VAL A 211 -8.81 -12.31 -6.14
CA VAL A 211 -7.76 -13.14 -6.76
C VAL A 211 -7.67 -14.52 -6.09
N ARG A 212 -7.73 -14.57 -4.75
CA ARG A 212 -7.70 -15.84 -3.99
C ARG A 212 -8.93 -16.72 -4.28
N MET A 213 -10.12 -16.11 -4.36
CA MET A 213 -11.36 -16.83 -4.65
C MET A 213 -11.42 -17.35 -6.10
N ALA A 214 -10.82 -16.62 -7.05
CA ALA A 214 -10.69 -17.08 -8.43
C ALA A 214 -9.71 -18.27 -8.55
N ALA A 215 -8.57 -18.21 -7.85
CA ALA A 215 -7.56 -19.27 -7.87
C ALA A 215 -7.98 -20.56 -7.12
N GLY A 216 -8.84 -20.45 -6.09
CA GLY A 216 -9.29 -21.61 -5.30
C GLY A 216 -10.28 -22.54 -6.01
N LYS A 217 -10.96 -22.07 -7.07
CA LYS A 217 -12.00 -22.84 -7.78
C LYS A 217 -11.45 -23.91 -8.74
N SER A 218 -10.15 -23.91 -9.04
CA SER A 218 -9.56 -24.83 -10.03
C SER A 218 -9.07 -26.17 -9.47
N LYS A 219 -9.13 -26.43 -8.15
CA LYS A 219 -8.50 -27.61 -7.52
C LYS A 219 -9.42 -28.76 -7.10
N SER A 220 -10.74 -28.67 -7.20
CA SER A 220 -11.67 -29.64 -6.59
C SER A 220 -12.49 -30.52 -7.55
N LYS A 221 -12.13 -30.61 -8.85
CA LYS A 221 -12.97 -31.30 -9.86
C LYS A 221 -12.38 -32.60 -10.46
N SER A 222 -11.47 -33.29 -9.77
CA SER A 222 -10.89 -34.55 -10.27
C SER A 222 -10.81 -35.64 -9.20
N LYS A 223 -11.96 -36.16 -8.74
CA LYS A 223 -12.00 -37.43 -7.98
C LYS A 223 -13.39 -38.06 -7.90
N GLN A 224 -14.05 -38.24 -9.03
CA GLN A 224 -15.11 -39.24 -9.17
C GLN A 224 -15.06 -39.72 -10.62
N ASP A 225 -14.44 -40.88 -10.85
CA ASP A 225 -15.13 -42.01 -11.46
C ASP A 225 -14.15 -43.20 -11.58
N SER A 226 -14.42 -44.27 -10.83
CA SER A 226 -13.80 -45.58 -10.99
C SER A 226 -14.54 -46.57 -10.08
N SER A 227 -15.86 -46.62 -10.20
CA SER A 227 -16.64 -47.77 -9.76
C SER A 227 -16.43 -48.88 -10.79
N LYS A 228 -15.63 -49.89 -10.44
CA LYS A 228 -15.60 -51.15 -11.18
C LYS A 228 -16.57 -52.11 -10.50
N GLU A 229 -17.71 -52.32 -11.13
CA GLU A 229 -18.59 -53.45 -10.87
C GLU A 229 -17.81 -54.75 -10.98
N VAL A 230 -17.99 -55.66 -10.01
CA VAL A 230 -17.61 -57.06 -10.13
C VAL A 230 -18.89 -57.88 -9.91
N PRO A 231 -19.38 -58.62 -10.93
CA PRO A 231 -20.51 -59.51 -10.77
C PRO A 231 -20.02 -60.84 -10.16
N PHE A 232 -20.55 -61.19 -9.00
CA PHE A 232 -20.40 -62.54 -8.45
C PHE A 232 -21.40 -63.49 -9.14
N LYS A 233 -20.88 -64.61 -9.63
CA LYS A 233 -21.61 -65.77 -10.16
C LYS A 233 -21.88 -66.77 -9.05
#